data_AF-A0AA42EEK0-F1
#
_entry.id   AF-A0AA42EEK0-F1
#
_cell.length_a   1.000
_cell.length_b   1.000
_cell.length_c   1.000
_cell.angle_alpha   90.00
_cell.angle_beta   90.00
_cell.angle_gamma   90.00
#
_symmetry.space_group_name_H-M   'P 1'
#
loop_
_entity.id
_entity.type
_entity.pdbx_description
1 polymer ?
#
loop_
_entity_poly.entity_id
_entity_poly.type
_entity_poly.pdbx_seq_one_letter_code
_entity_poly.pdbx_strand_id
1 'polypeptide(L)'
;MSIRWENIKPLKGSQNNAFEELVCQLARQEFQSKGKFTRISAPDGGIEAMCEFSDGSLYGWQAKYFLSSFSSSQWGQIEDSFKESLKNYPNLTKYYVCVATDRANANISGNKSFLTKWEEHIQKWKEFAQSQGREIEFEFWGSFELSDLLSKPENAGKKFFWFNANELSDKWFEQYNQLAISNLGVRYTPEINVDLPITMQLESLARTKKFKENFGNQFSQLLIDVKSQYQSLYRYEELVQYFEPVYKL
;
A
#
# COMPACT_ATOMS: atom_id res chain seq x y z
N MET A 1 -2.29 -2.80 -2.04
CA MET A 1 -2.19 -4.09 -1.31
C MET A 1 -2.58 -3.81 0.13
N SER A 2 -3.60 -4.48 0.67
CA SER A 2 -4.10 -4.17 2.02
C SER A 2 -3.15 -4.74 3.09
N ILE A 3 -2.71 -3.90 4.03
CA ILE A 3 -1.91 -4.33 5.19
C ILE A 3 -2.86 -4.95 6.21
N ARG A 4 -2.53 -6.17 6.65
CA ARG A 4 -3.22 -6.84 7.76
C ARG A 4 -2.50 -6.50 9.05
N TRP A 5 -2.95 -5.45 9.74
CA TRP A 5 -2.32 -4.91 10.94
C TRP A 5 -2.18 -5.95 12.05
N GLU A 6 -3.10 -6.91 12.14
CA GLU A 6 -3.07 -8.05 13.07
C GLU A 6 -1.81 -8.92 12.92
N ASN A 7 -1.13 -8.87 11.78
CA ASN A 7 0.09 -9.64 11.51
C ASN A 7 1.38 -8.84 11.74
N ILE A 8 1.31 -7.62 12.30
CA ILE A 8 2.52 -6.87 12.64
C ILE A 8 3.39 -7.71 13.60
N LYS A 9 4.65 -7.89 13.22
CA LYS A 9 5.65 -8.63 13.99
C LYS A 9 5.84 -7.94 15.35
N PRO A 10 5.63 -8.63 16.48
CA PRO A 10 5.80 -8.04 17.81
C PRO A 10 7.22 -7.53 18.06
N LEU A 11 7.34 -6.39 18.73
CA LEU A 11 8.60 -5.82 19.20
C LEU A 11 8.63 -5.89 20.72
N LYS A 12 9.71 -6.46 21.29
CA LYS A 12 9.81 -6.70 22.75
C LYS A 12 8.59 -7.44 23.31
N GLY A 13 8.04 -8.38 22.53
CA GLY A 13 6.87 -9.18 22.92
C GLY A 13 5.50 -8.52 22.76
N SER A 14 5.42 -7.29 22.23
CA SER A 14 4.16 -6.54 22.12
C SER A 14 3.93 -6.02 20.70
N GLN A 15 2.71 -6.19 20.18
CA GLN A 15 2.28 -5.56 18.94
C GLN A 15 2.03 -4.05 19.10
N ASN A 16 1.67 -3.59 20.30
CA ASN A 16 1.56 -2.15 20.59
C ASN A 16 2.90 -1.47 20.37
N ASN A 17 3.96 -2.02 20.97
CA ASN A 17 5.32 -1.49 20.84
C ASN A 17 5.81 -1.54 19.38
N ALA A 18 5.41 -2.58 18.64
CA ALA A 18 5.74 -2.70 17.22
C ALA A 18 5.05 -1.62 16.38
N PHE A 19 3.78 -1.36 16.65
CA PHE A 19 3.00 -0.35 15.95
C PHE A 19 3.52 1.07 16.24
N GLU A 20 3.79 1.38 17.51
CA GLU A 20 4.41 2.65 17.93
C GLU A 20 5.75 2.88 17.21
N GLU A 21 6.61 1.86 17.19
CA GLU A 21 7.91 1.94 16.51
C GLU A 21 7.74 2.11 15.00
N LEU A 22 6.83 1.37 14.37
CA LEU A 22 6.55 1.50 12.94
C LEU A 22 6.07 2.91 12.59
N VAL A 23 5.13 3.48 13.36
CA VAL A 23 4.65 4.86 13.15
C VAL A 23 5.81 5.85 13.26
N CYS A 24 6.70 5.69 14.26
CA CYS A 24 7.88 6.55 14.39
C CYS A 24 8.83 6.45 13.19
N GLN A 25 9.04 5.24 12.66
CA GLN A 25 9.88 5.02 11.49
C GLN A 25 9.29 5.65 10.22
N LEU A 26 7.97 5.58 10.06
CA LEU A 26 7.26 6.24 8.95
C LEU A 26 7.31 7.77 9.09
N ALA A 27 7.01 8.30 10.27
CA ALA A 27 7.08 9.74 10.55
C ALA A 27 8.50 10.28 10.31
N ARG A 28 9.53 9.55 10.76
CA ARG A 28 10.93 9.90 10.46
C ARG A 28 11.17 9.95 8.96
N GLN A 29 10.75 8.93 8.21
CA GLN A 29 10.97 8.89 6.76
C GLN A 29 10.36 10.11 6.06
N GLU A 30 9.15 10.51 6.46
CA GLU A 30 8.40 11.62 5.85
C GLU A 30 8.90 13.02 6.25
N PHE A 31 9.48 13.16 7.45
CA PHE A 31 9.79 14.47 8.04
C PHE A 31 11.28 14.70 8.32
N GLN A 32 12.15 13.70 8.21
CA GLN A 32 13.60 13.85 8.49
C GLN A 32 14.30 14.91 7.63
N SER A 33 13.77 15.27 6.46
CA SER A 33 14.30 16.33 5.61
C SER A 33 13.69 17.71 5.88
N LYS A 34 12.63 17.79 6.69
CA LYS A 34 11.87 19.02 6.96
C LYS A 34 12.24 19.67 8.29
N GLY A 35 12.75 18.89 9.23
CA GLY A 35 13.09 19.36 10.57
C GLY A 35 13.91 18.33 11.34
N LYS A 36 14.22 18.66 12.59
CA LYS A 36 14.93 17.78 13.51
C LYS A 36 13.96 16.78 14.11
N PHE A 37 14.00 15.55 13.59
CA PHE A 37 13.17 14.45 14.10
C PHE A 37 13.80 13.77 15.32
N THR A 38 13.00 13.52 16.36
CA THR A 38 13.41 12.84 17.59
C THR A 38 12.37 11.78 17.98
N ARG A 39 12.82 10.52 18.20
CA ARG A 39 12.03 9.46 18.84
C ARG A 39 12.12 9.65 20.36
N ILE A 40 10.99 9.67 21.04
CA ILE A 40 10.91 9.87 22.49
C ILE A 40 10.71 8.53 23.19
N SER A 41 11.58 8.14 24.11
CA SER A 41 11.35 6.95 24.96
C SER A 41 10.63 7.34 26.24
N ALA A 42 9.93 6.38 26.87
CA ALA A 42 9.29 6.59 28.17
C ALA A 42 10.27 7.15 29.24
N PRO A 43 9.83 8.10 30.09
CA PRO A 43 8.53 8.79 30.06
C PRO A 43 8.45 9.76 28.87
N ASP A 44 7.39 9.63 28.06
CA ASP A 44 7.28 10.21 26.73
C ASP A 44 6.49 11.54 26.69
N GLY A 45 5.71 11.80 27.74
CA GLY A 45 4.89 12.98 27.85
C GLY A 45 3.76 13.04 26.83
N GLY A 46 3.26 11.89 26.37
CA GLY A 46 2.06 11.79 25.53
C GLY A 46 2.29 11.81 24.01
N ILE A 47 3.55 11.78 23.54
CA ILE A 47 3.91 11.58 22.12
C ILE A 47 5.05 10.57 21.99
N GLU A 48 4.99 9.75 20.96
CA GLU A 48 6.04 8.77 20.64
C GLU A 48 7.23 9.41 19.91
N ALA A 49 6.97 10.46 19.13
CA ALA A 49 7.99 11.17 18.37
C ALA A 49 7.61 12.62 18.15
N MET A 50 8.63 13.44 17.86
CA MET A 50 8.47 14.84 17.50
C MET A 50 9.36 15.25 16.34
N CYS A 51 8.95 16.30 15.64
CA CYS A 51 9.76 16.98 14.63
C CYS A 51 9.75 18.48 14.91
N GLU A 52 10.93 19.05 15.16
CA GLU A 52 11.14 20.48 15.39
C GLU A 52 11.55 21.17 14.09
N PHE A 53 10.86 22.24 13.72
CA PHE A 53 11.12 23.01 12.51
C PHE A 53 11.91 24.29 12.81
N SER A 54 12.49 24.90 11.77
CA SER A 54 13.32 26.11 11.92
C SER A 54 12.54 27.34 12.38
N ASP A 55 11.22 27.36 12.17
CA ASP A 55 10.32 28.41 12.67
C ASP A 55 9.93 28.23 14.15
N GLY A 56 10.43 27.17 14.80
CA GLY A 56 10.12 26.82 16.17
C GLY A 56 8.85 25.99 16.34
N SER A 57 8.10 25.72 15.27
CA SER A 57 6.95 24.82 15.34
C SER A 57 7.38 23.39 15.66
N LEU A 58 6.53 22.66 16.38
CA LEU A 58 6.77 21.28 16.78
C LEU A 58 5.57 20.43 16.41
N TYR A 59 5.82 19.36 15.66
CA TYR A 59 4.81 18.35 15.35
C TYR A 59 5.03 17.14 16.25
N GLY A 60 3.96 16.58 16.80
CA GLY A 60 4.00 15.42 17.68
C GLY A 60 3.15 14.28 17.15
N TRP A 61 3.62 13.03 17.32
CA TRP A 61 2.91 11.82 16.91
C TRP A 61 2.53 10.99 18.13
N GLN A 62 1.25 10.66 18.26
CA GLN A 62 0.76 9.68 19.22
C GLN A 62 0.24 8.45 18.51
N ALA A 63 0.83 7.29 18.80
CA ALA A 63 0.46 6.03 18.19
C ALA A 63 -0.31 5.15 19.19
N LYS A 64 -1.44 4.58 18.74
CA LYS A 64 -2.17 3.56 19.50
C LYS A 64 -2.59 2.42 18.58
N TYR A 65 -2.25 1.19 18.96
CA TYR A 65 -2.61 0.01 18.20
C TYR A 65 -4.05 -0.42 18.52
N PHE A 66 -5.00 0.23 17.86
CA PHE A 66 -6.42 -0.10 17.93
C PHE A 66 -6.88 -0.72 16.61
N LEU A 67 -7.31 -1.99 16.68
CA LEU A 67 -7.76 -2.76 15.51
C LEU A 67 -9.25 -2.59 15.20
N SER A 68 -9.98 -1.90 16.07
CA SER A 68 -11.43 -1.68 15.96
C SER A 68 -11.78 -0.22 16.23
N SER A 69 -13.02 0.15 15.87
CA SER A 69 -13.60 1.45 16.21
C SER A 69 -13.45 1.78 17.69
N PHE A 70 -13.21 3.05 18.00
CA PHE A 70 -12.90 3.46 19.35
C PHE A 70 -14.11 3.36 20.29
N SER A 71 -13.89 2.71 21.43
CA SER A 71 -14.70 2.82 22.63
C SER A 71 -14.45 4.15 23.36
N SER A 72 -15.33 4.52 24.29
CA SER A 72 -15.16 5.74 25.11
C SER A 72 -13.83 5.75 25.88
N SER A 73 -13.34 4.59 26.30
CA SER A 73 -12.03 4.47 26.96
C SER A 73 -10.88 4.81 26.02
N GLN A 74 -10.92 4.34 24.77
CA GLN A 74 -9.89 4.62 23.77
C GLN A 74 -9.85 6.11 23.39
N TRP A 75 -11.00 6.76 23.28
CA TRP A 75 -11.07 8.21 23.13
C TRP A 75 -10.44 8.94 24.31
N GLY A 76 -10.72 8.50 25.54
CA GLY A 76 -10.11 9.04 26.76
C GLY A 76 -8.59 8.90 26.76
N GLN A 77 -8.05 7.75 26.35
CA GLN A 77 -6.59 7.54 26.27
C GLN A 77 -5.89 8.53 25.32
N ILE A 78 -6.49 8.81 24.15
CA ILE A 78 -5.93 9.81 23.22
C ILE A 78 -6.04 11.21 23.79
N GLU A 79 -7.17 11.55 24.41
CA GLU A 79 -7.39 12.86 25.04
C GLU A 79 -6.39 13.11 26.18
N ASP A 80 -6.16 12.13 27.04
CA ASP A 80 -5.22 12.25 28.15
C ASP A 80 -3.78 12.41 27.64
N SER A 81 -3.40 11.62 26.62
CA SER A 81 -2.09 11.76 25.94
C SER A 81 -1.92 13.15 25.32
N PHE A 82 -2.97 13.66 24.67
CA PHE A 82 -2.93 15.00 24.08
C PHE A 82 -2.76 16.09 25.15
N LYS A 83 -3.53 16.05 26.23
CA LYS A 83 -3.41 17.03 27.33
C LYS A 83 -2.02 17.00 27.95
N GLU A 84 -1.45 15.82 28.13
CA GLU A 84 -0.09 15.66 28.62
C GLU A 84 0.95 16.23 27.65
N SER A 85 0.78 15.98 26.35
CA SER A 85 1.66 16.54 25.32
C SER A 85 1.61 18.07 25.27
N LEU A 86 0.42 18.65 25.41
CA LEU A 86 0.25 20.10 25.41
C LEU A 86 1.00 20.78 26.56
N LYS A 87 1.03 20.10 27.73
CA LYS A 87 1.75 20.54 28.93
C LYS A 87 3.26 20.41 28.77
N ASN A 88 3.73 19.29 28.21
CA ASN A 88 5.16 18.98 28.14
C ASN A 88 5.86 19.62 26.93
N TYR A 89 5.11 19.97 25.88
CA TYR A 89 5.64 20.52 24.63
C TYR A 89 5.01 21.89 24.31
N PRO A 90 5.58 23.00 24.85
CA PRO A 90 5.04 24.36 24.68
C PRO A 90 4.97 24.87 23.23
N ASN A 91 5.77 24.28 22.33
CA ASN A 91 5.81 24.66 20.92
C ASN A 91 5.02 23.72 20.00
N LEU A 92 4.29 22.74 20.58
CA LEU A 92 3.44 21.83 19.82
C LEU A 92 2.36 22.62 19.06
N THR A 93 2.36 22.51 17.74
CA THR A 93 1.39 23.16 16.84
C THR A 93 0.60 22.17 15.98
N LYS A 94 1.11 20.94 15.79
CA LYS A 94 0.39 19.87 15.08
C LYS A 94 0.50 18.55 15.82
N TYR A 95 -0.63 17.87 15.99
CA TYR A 95 -0.72 16.60 16.70
C TYR A 95 -1.32 15.51 15.80
N TYR A 96 -0.51 14.50 15.50
CA TYR A 96 -0.89 13.35 14.71
C TYR A 96 -1.42 12.25 15.61
N VAL A 97 -2.64 11.80 15.37
CA VAL A 97 -3.23 10.61 15.99
C VAL A 97 -3.10 9.45 15.02
N CYS A 98 -2.27 8.47 15.35
CA CYS A 98 -1.96 7.34 14.49
C CYS A 98 -2.57 6.05 15.04
N VAL A 99 -3.43 5.38 14.26
CA VAL A 99 -4.11 4.14 14.66
C VAL A 99 -4.26 3.14 13.52
N ALA A 100 -4.36 1.85 13.86
CA ALA A 100 -4.47 0.74 12.91
C ALA A 100 -5.90 0.52 12.36
N THR A 101 -6.77 1.54 12.40
CA THR A 101 -8.17 1.45 11.96
C THR A 101 -8.58 2.72 11.22
N ASP A 102 -9.57 2.60 10.34
CA ASP A 102 -10.09 3.71 9.54
C ASP A 102 -11.37 4.31 10.15
N ARG A 103 -11.65 5.55 9.77
CA ARG A 103 -12.85 6.28 10.18
C ARG A 103 -14.07 5.77 9.42
N ALA A 104 -14.81 4.83 9.98
CA ALA A 104 -16.07 4.38 9.38
C ALA A 104 -17.14 5.50 9.39
N ASN A 105 -17.76 5.73 8.22
CA ASN A 105 -18.83 6.73 8.03
C ASN A 105 -20.26 6.15 8.14
N ALA A 106 -20.40 4.87 8.50
CA ALA A 106 -21.72 4.24 8.62
C ALA A 106 -22.45 4.76 9.86
N ASN A 107 -23.47 5.59 9.65
CA ASN A 107 -24.44 5.95 10.68
C ASN A 107 -25.40 4.78 10.88
N ILE A 108 -25.30 4.11 12.02
CA ILE A 108 -26.28 3.11 12.44
C ILE A 108 -27.30 3.86 13.31
N SER A 109 -28.60 3.64 13.08
CA SER A 109 -29.67 4.27 13.87
C SER A 109 -29.36 4.21 15.37
N GLY A 110 -29.23 5.38 16.01
CA GLY A 110 -28.92 5.53 17.44
C GLY A 110 -27.44 5.67 17.81
N ASN A 111 -26.48 5.52 16.88
CA ASN A 111 -25.04 5.65 17.14
C ASN A 111 -24.35 6.60 16.14
N LYS A 112 -23.63 7.60 16.66
CA LYS A 112 -22.79 8.49 15.84
C LYS A 112 -21.67 7.70 15.14
N SER A 113 -21.42 8.02 13.87
CA SER A 113 -20.29 7.46 13.12
C SER A 113 -18.94 7.79 13.77
N PHE A 114 -17.89 7.06 13.39
CA PHE A 114 -16.54 7.37 13.85
C PHE A 114 -16.12 8.77 13.40
N LEU A 115 -16.44 9.15 12.15
CA LEU A 115 -16.08 10.46 11.60
C LEU A 115 -16.70 11.60 12.41
N THR A 116 -17.99 11.51 12.73
CA THR A 116 -18.68 12.51 13.57
C THR A 116 -18.06 12.59 14.97
N LYS A 117 -17.75 11.44 15.59
CA LYS A 117 -17.08 11.42 16.90
C LYS A 117 -15.69 12.06 16.83
N TRP A 118 -14.92 11.76 15.78
CA TRP A 118 -13.62 12.37 15.55
C TRP A 118 -13.73 13.90 15.48
N GLU A 119 -14.64 14.44 14.67
CA GLU A 119 -14.87 15.89 14.56
C GLU A 119 -15.25 16.52 15.90
N GLU A 120 -16.13 15.89 16.67
CA GLU A 120 -16.53 16.35 18.02
C GLU A 120 -15.34 16.37 18.99
N HIS A 121 -14.52 15.31 18.97
CA HIS A 121 -13.31 15.24 19.80
C HIS A 121 -12.27 16.29 19.39
N ILE A 122 -12.04 16.50 18.08
CA ILE A 122 -11.15 17.55 17.59
C ILE A 122 -11.61 18.92 18.05
N GLN A 123 -12.90 19.22 17.93
CA GLN A 123 -13.45 20.50 18.37
C GLN A 123 -13.20 20.71 19.87
N LYS A 124 -13.52 19.70 20.70
CA LYS A 124 -13.27 19.72 22.15
C LYS A 124 -11.78 19.93 22.47
N TRP A 125 -10.88 19.24 21.77
CA TRP A 125 -9.45 19.35 22.02
C TRP A 125 -8.87 20.71 21.58
N LYS A 126 -9.37 21.27 20.48
CA LYS A 126 -9.02 22.63 20.03
C LYS A 126 -9.50 23.68 21.03
N GLU A 127 -10.73 23.58 21.54
CA GLU A 127 -11.24 24.47 22.59
C GLU A 127 -10.40 24.40 23.86
N PHE A 128 -10.00 23.18 24.26
CA PHE A 128 -9.09 23.00 25.40
C PHE A 128 -7.74 23.69 25.14
N ALA A 129 -7.12 23.50 23.97
CA ALA A 129 -5.88 24.17 23.62
C ALA A 129 -6.02 25.71 23.63
N GLN A 130 -7.10 26.22 23.05
CA GLN A 130 -7.40 27.66 23.02
C GLN A 130 -7.58 28.24 24.43
N SER A 131 -8.19 27.48 25.36
CA SER A 131 -8.29 27.88 26.77
C SER A 131 -6.92 28.04 27.46
N GLN A 132 -5.88 27.39 26.91
CA GLN A 132 -4.49 27.51 27.34
C GLN A 132 -3.71 28.54 26.50
N GLY A 133 -4.38 29.31 25.64
CA GLY A 133 -3.74 30.29 24.74
C GLY A 133 -2.97 29.64 23.59
N ARG A 134 -3.33 28.41 23.19
CA ARG A 134 -2.62 27.61 22.19
C ARG A 134 -3.53 27.31 21.00
N GLU A 135 -2.95 27.32 19.80
CA GLU A 135 -3.61 26.83 18.59
C GLU A 135 -2.91 25.55 18.13
N ILE A 136 -3.69 24.51 17.85
CA ILE A 136 -3.20 23.20 17.42
C ILE A 136 -4.03 22.64 16.28
N GLU A 137 -3.33 22.14 15.26
CA GLU A 137 -3.88 21.33 14.20
C GLU A 137 -3.84 19.84 14.57
N PHE A 138 -4.89 19.11 14.20
CA PHE A 138 -4.95 17.66 14.39
C PHE A 138 -4.98 16.94 13.06
N GLU A 139 -4.17 15.90 12.94
CA GLU A 139 -4.11 15.04 11.76
C GLU A 139 -4.40 13.60 12.17
N PHE A 140 -5.10 12.85 11.32
CA PHE A 140 -5.40 11.45 11.56
C PHE A 140 -4.63 10.58 10.57
N TRP A 141 -3.82 9.66 11.10
CA TRP A 141 -3.20 8.60 10.31
C TRP A 141 -3.86 7.28 10.68
N GLY A 142 -4.86 6.89 9.90
CA GLY A 142 -5.55 5.62 10.02
C GLY A 142 -4.83 4.50 9.30
N SER A 143 -5.55 3.38 9.15
CA SER A 143 -5.07 2.24 8.39
C SER A 143 -4.76 2.61 6.94
N PHE A 144 -5.58 3.45 6.30
CA PHE A 144 -5.36 3.91 4.94
C PHE A 144 -4.09 4.76 4.82
N GLU A 145 -3.97 5.84 5.59
CA GLU A 145 -2.82 6.76 5.50
C GLU A 145 -1.51 6.04 5.82
N LEU A 146 -1.50 5.18 6.85
CA LEU A 146 -0.31 4.39 7.20
C LEU A 146 0.02 3.34 6.14
N SER A 147 -0.99 2.72 5.50
CA SER A 147 -0.78 1.77 4.41
C SER A 147 -0.22 2.44 3.16
N ASP A 148 -0.70 3.65 2.84
CA ASP A 148 -0.20 4.46 1.73
C ASP A 148 1.27 4.82 1.95
N LEU A 149 1.62 5.32 3.14
CA LEU A 149 3.01 5.57 3.54
C LEU A 149 3.88 4.31 3.42
N LEU A 150 3.41 3.17 3.92
CA LEU A 150 4.10 1.89 3.83
C LEU A 150 4.29 1.38 2.39
N SER A 151 3.43 1.79 1.46
CA SER A 151 3.48 1.36 0.07
C SER A 151 4.55 2.06 -0.76
N LYS A 152 5.14 3.15 -0.25
CA LYS A 152 6.19 3.88 -0.92
C LYS A 152 7.46 3.02 -1.07
N PRO A 153 8.18 3.08 -2.20
CA PRO A 153 9.36 2.24 -2.45
C PRO A 153 10.44 2.34 -1.36
N GLU A 154 10.66 3.53 -0.79
CA GLU A 154 11.60 3.77 0.31
C GLU A 154 11.22 3.06 1.63
N ASN A 155 9.98 2.60 1.76
CA ASN A 155 9.45 1.88 2.92
C ASN A 155 9.33 0.36 2.69
N ALA A 156 9.74 -0.15 1.53
CA ALA A 156 9.68 -1.58 1.22
C ALA A 156 10.38 -2.46 2.27
N GLY A 157 11.55 -2.02 2.75
CA GLY A 157 12.29 -2.72 3.82
C GLY A 157 11.53 -2.74 5.16
N LYS A 158 10.80 -1.66 5.49
CA LYS A 158 9.97 -1.59 6.71
C LYS A 158 8.78 -2.53 6.59
N LYS A 159 8.09 -2.51 5.45
CA LYS A 159 6.97 -3.40 5.16
C LYS A 159 7.38 -4.88 5.24
N PHE A 160 8.52 -5.24 4.66
CA PHE A 160 9.08 -6.59 4.78
C PHE A 160 9.41 -6.93 6.23
N PHE A 161 10.14 -6.07 6.94
CA PHE A 161 10.56 -6.32 8.32
C PHE A 161 9.37 -6.53 9.27
N TRP A 162 8.33 -5.71 9.15
CA TRP A 162 7.20 -5.69 10.07
C TRP A 162 6.11 -6.70 9.72
N PHE A 163 5.89 -7.01 8.44
CA PHE A 163 4.78 -7.87 8.02
C PHE A 163 5.22 -9.16 7.32
N ASN A 164 6.53 -9.39 7.17
CA ASN A 164 7.10 -10.47 6.37
C ASN A 164 6.50 -10.52 4.95
N ALA A 165 6.07 -9.37 4.44
CA ALA A 165 5.47 -9.25 3.13
C ALA A 165 6.60 -9.05 2.12
N ASN A 166 6.88 -10.09 1.33
CA ASN A 166 7.79 -9.99 0.20
C ASN A 166 7.28 -8.91 -0.75
N GLU A 167 8.05 -7.84 -0.90
CA GLU A 167 7.78 -6.84 -1.92
C GLU A 167 8.51 -7.25 -3.19
N LEU A 168 7.75 -7.78 -4.14
CA LEU A 168 8.20 -8.02 -5.51
C LEU A 168 8.32 -6.68 -6.25
N SER A 169 9.20 -5.81 -5.76
CA SER A 169 9.50 -4.52 -6.37
C SER A 169 10.23 -4.69 -7.69
N ASP A 170 10.23 -3.66 -8.54
CA ASP A 170 10.99 -3.67 -9.81
C ASP A 170 12.47 -3.95 -9.55
N LYS A 171 13.04 -3.33 -8.51
CA LYS A 171 14.43 -3.59 -8.10
C LYS A 171 14.68 -5.03 -7.67
N TRP A 172 13.70 -5.66 -6.99
CA TRP A 172 13.79 -7.08 -6.64
C TRP A 172 13.84 -7.94 -7.91
N PHE A 173 12.95 -7.70 -8.88
CA PHE A 173 12.97 -8.42 -10.16
C PHE A 173 14.27 -8.19 -10.92
N GLU A 174 14.76 -6.94 -11.01
CA GLU A 174 16.02 -6.60 -11.66
C GLU A 174 17.20 -7.36 -11.05
N GLN A 175 17.32 -7.35 -9.71
CA GLN A 175 18.40 -8.04 -9.00
C GLN A 175 18.38 -9.55 -9.25
N TYR A 176 17.21 -10.18 -9.14
CA TYR A 176 17.10 -11.63 -9.34
C TYR A 176 17.25 -12.04 -10.81
N ASN A 177 16.78 -11.21 -11.76
CA ASN A 177 17.04 -11.43 -13.18
C ASN A 177 18.53 -11.31 -13.51
N GLN A 178 19.21 -10.28 -13.00
CA GLN A 178 20.66 -10.13 -13.17
C GLN A 178 21.43 -11.31 -12.56
N LEU A 179 21.04 -11.75 -11.37
CA LEU A 179 21.64 -12.92 -10.72
C LEU A 179 21.41 -14.20 -11.55
N ALA A 180 20.19 -14.41 -12.05
CA ALA A 180 19.86 -15.55 -12.91
C ALA A 180 20.70 -15.53 -14.20
N ILE A 181 20.80 -14.38 -14.87
CA ILE A 181 21.63 -14.18 -16.06
C ILE A 181 23.11 -14.43 -15.75
N SER A 182 23.62 -13.88 -14.65
CA SER A 182 25.02 -14.08 -14.23
C SER A 182 25.32 -15.54 -13.90
N ASN A 183 24.37 -16.25 -13.28
CA ASN A 183 24.52 -17.67 -12.93
C ASN A 183 24.53 -18.59 -14.16
N LEU A 184 23.87 -18.19 -15.25
CA LEU A 184 23.98 -18.90 -16.53
C LEU A 184 25.43 -18.84 -17.04
N GLY A 185 26.12 -17.72 -16.87
CA GLY A 185 27.55 -17.58 -17.16
C GLY A 185 27.94 -18.15 -18.53
N VAL A 186 29.00 -18.97 -18.56
CA VAL A 186 29.45 -19.68 -19.78
C VAL A 186 28.61 -20.92 -20.13
N ARG A 187 27.62 -21.31 -19.30
CA ARG A 187 26.81 -22.51 -19.51
C ARG A 187 25.66 -22.29 -20.49
N TYR A 188 25.36 -21.02 -20.80
CA TYR A 188 24.40 -20.65 -21.82
C TYR A 188 25.12 -20.08 -23.03
N THR A 189 24.94 -20.73 -24.16
CA THR A 189 25.49 -20.32 -25.45
C THR A 189 24.30 -20.25 -26.41
N PRO A 190 23.85 -19.05 -26.80
CA PRO A 190 22.67 -18.87 -27.64
C PRO A 190 22.70 -19.70 -28.92
N GLU A 191 23.89 -19.90 -29.50
CA GLU A 191 24.13 -20.60 -30.75
C GLU A 191 23.79 -22.10 -30.69
N ILE A 192 23.79 -22.70 -29.50
CA ILE A 192 23.47 -24.10 -29.26
C ILE A 192 22.17 -24.28 -28.45
N ASN A 193 21.46 -23.19 -28.17
CA ASN A 193 20.20 -23.25 -27.45
C ASN A 193 19.14 -23.93 -28.32
N VAL A 194 18.54 -25.01 -27.81
CA VAL A 194 17.47 -25.74 -28.50
C VAL A 194 16.14 -25.08 -28.16
N ASP A 195 15.38 -24.63 -29.16
CA ASP A 195 14.05 -24.08 -28.92
C ASP A 195 13.08 -25.21 -28.54
N LEU A 196 12.57 -25.16 -27.32
CA LEU A 196 11.64 -26.15 -26.78
C LEU A 196 10.19 -25.67 -26.94
N PRO A 197 9.20 -26.57 -27.09
CA PRO A 197 7.79 -26.18 -27.14
C PRO A 197 7.32 -25.33 -25.94
N ILE A 198 7.92 -25.54 -24.77
CA ILE A 198 7.62 -24.75 -23.55
C ILE A 198 8.03 -23.28 -23.68
N THR A 199 8.99 -22.94 -24.56
CA THR A 199 9.42 -21.55 -24.78
C THR A 199 8.21 -20.68 -25.12
N MET A 200 7.37 -21.10 -26.07
CA MET A 200 6.21 -20.30 -26.49
C MET A 200 5.14 -20.18 -25.38
N GLN A 201 5.04 -21.17 -24.49
CA GLN A 201 4.15 -21.09 -23.34
C GLN A 201 4.63 -20.01 -22.36
N LEU A 202 5.93 -19.94 -22.09
CA LEU A 202 6.53 -18.88 -21.25
C LEU A 202 6.38 -17.50 -21.90
N GLU A 203 6.64 -17.40 -23.20
CA GLU A 203 6.46 -16.16 -23.98
C GLU A 203 4.99 -15.67 -23.95
N SER A 204 4.03 -16.60 -23.92
CA SER A 204 2.60 -16.29 -23.81
C SER A 204 2.21 -15.73 -22.45
N LEU A 205 2.76 -16.30 -21.36
CA LEU A 205 2.54 -15.80 -20.01
C LEU A 205 3.10 -14.38 -19.85
N ALA A 206 4.27 -14.13 -20.43
CA ALA A 206 4.92 -12.82 -20.42
C ALA A 206 4.36 -11.85 -21.50
N ARG A 207 3.48 -12.32 -22.39
CA ARG A 207 2.88 -11.54 -23.50
C ARG A 207 3.91 -10.78 -24.33
N THR A 208 5.03 -11.43 -24.60
CA THR A 208 6.16 -10.81 -25.30
C THR A 208 5.83 -10.53 -26.76
N LYS A 209 6.72 -9.79 -27.43
CA LYS A 209 6.60 -9.53 -28.87
C LYS A 209 6.64 -10.83 -29.69
N LYS A 210 7.53 -11.77 -29.32
CA LYS A 210 7.67 -13.09 -29.98
C LYS A 210 6.35 -13.86 -29.94
N PHE A 211 5.67 -13.89 -28.79
CA PHE A 211 4.35 -14.50 -28.67
C PHE A 211 3.30 -13.78 -29.53
N LYS A 212 3.24 -12.45 -29.46
CA LYS A 212 2.25 -11.66 -30.23
C LYS A 212 2.39 -11.89 -31.74
N GLU A 213 3.62 -11.91 -32.24
CA GLU A 213 3.91 -12.20 -33.65
C GLU A 213 3.54 -13.64 -34.02
N ASN A 214 3.92 -14.62 -33.19
CA ASN A 214 3.59 -16.02 -33.44
C ASN A 214 2.08 -16.27 -33.44
N PHE A 215 1.37 -15.76 -32.43
CA PHE A 215 -0.09 -15.86 -32.33
C PHE A 215 -0.79 -15.16 -33.49
N GLY A 216 -0.33 -13.95 -33.86
CA GLY A 216 -0.85 -13.21 -35.01
C GLY A 216 -0.72 -14.01 -36.31
N ASN A 217 0.46 -14.58 -36.57
CA ASN A 217 0.69 -15.40 -37.76
C ASN A 217 -0.19 -16.65 -37.81
N GLN A 218 -0.34 -17.37 -36.68
CA GLN A 218 -1.24 -18.53 -36.60
C GLN A 218 -2.70 -18.13 -36.87
N PHE A 219 -3.14 -17.01 -36.31
CA PHE A 219 -4.49 -16.50 -36.54
C PHE A 219 -4.70 -16.07 -38.00
N SER A 220 -3.72 -15.39 -38.61
CA SER A 220 -3.76 -15.04 -40.03
C SER A 220 -3.83 -16.28 -40.92
N GLN A 221 -3.06 -17.33 -40.62
CA GLN A 221 -3.12 -18.59 -41.36
C GLN A 221 -4.49 -19.25 -41.23
N LEU A 222 -5.04 -19.31 -40.02
CA LEU A 222 -6.39 -19.82 -39.78
C LEU A 222 -7.45 -19.06 -40.62
N LEU A 223 -7.35 -17.72 -40.68
CA LEU A 223 -8.25 -16.91 -41.51
C LEU A 223 -8.11 -17.20 -43.01
N ILE A 224 -6.88 -17.42 -43.49
CA ILE A 224 -6.63 -17.83 -44.88
C ILE A 224 -7.27 -19.20 -45.15
N ASP A 225 -7.09 -20.16 -44.25
CA ASP A 225 -7.61 -21.52 -44.40
C ASP A 225 -9.15 -21.53 -44.40
N VAL A 226 -9.76 -20.80 -43.47
CA VAL A 226 -11.23 -20.61 -43.43
C VAL A 226 -11.75 -19.96 -44.71
N LYS A 227 -11.08 -18.92 -45.22
CA LYS A 227 -11.45 -18.26 -46.48
C LYS A 227 -11.34 -19.19 -47.67
N SER A 228 -10.28 -20.00 -47.75
CA SER A 228 -10.09 -20.98 -48.82
C SER A 228 -11.18 -22.05 -48.81
N GLN A 229 -11.51 -22.59 -47.63
CA GLN A 229 -12.60 -23.55 -47.44
C GLN A 229 -13.93 -22.95 -47.85
N TYR A 230 -14.25 -21.73 -47.37
CA TYR A 230 -15.46 -21.00 -47.76
C TYR A 230 -15.56 -20.81 -49.28
N GLN A 231 -14.48 -20.41 -49.96
CA GLN A 231 -14.44 -20.25 -51.42
C GLN A 231 -14.58 -21.58 -52.20
N SER A 232 -14.18 -22.72 -51.62
CA SER A 232 -14.41 -24.03 -52.23
C SER A 232 -15.87 -24.47 -52.13
N LEU A 233 -16.55 -24.18 -51.02
CA LEU A 233 -17.97 -24.51 -50.81
C LEU A 233 -18.87 -23.76 -51.80
N TYR A 234 -18.58 -22.48 -52.08
CA TYR A 234 -19.32 -21.69 -53.08
C TYR A 234 -18.97 -22.02 -54.53
N ARG A 235 -17.94 -22.82 -54.81
CA ARG A 235 -17.57 -23.26 -56.16
C ARG A 235 -18.38 -24.46 -56.65
N TYR A 236 -19.08 -25.15 -55.75
CA TYR A 236 -20.01 -26.24 -56.05
C TYR A 236 -21.43 -25.77 -55.69
N GLU A 237 -22.14 -25.16 -56.64
CA GLU A 237 -23.49 -24.62 -56.41
C GLU A 237 -24.46 -25.64 -55.79
N GLU A 238 -24.29 -26.93 -56.10
CA GLU A 238 -25.09 -28.04 -55.54
C GLU A 238 -24.87 -28.29 -54.04
N LEU A 239 -23.75 -27.84 -53.45
CA LEU A 239 -23.47 -28.01 -52.02
C LEU A 239 -24.02 -26.85 -51.18
N VAL A 240 -24.27 -25.69 -51.78
CA VAL A 240 -24.77 -24.49 -51.09
C VAL A 240 -26.15 -24.72 -50.47
N GLN A 241 -26.98 -25.59 -51.07
CA GLN A 241 -28.31 -25.93 -50.55
C GLN A 241 -28.29 -26.73 -49.22
N TYR A 242 -27.15 -27.29 -48.84
CA TYR A 242 -27.01 -28.11 -47.62
C TYR A 242 -26.36 -27.37 -46.44
N PHE A 243 -25.87 -26.14 -46.64
CA PHE A 243 -25.21 -25.34 -45.61
C PHE A 243 -25.86 -23.96 -45.48
N GLU A 244 -26.46 -23.66 -44.33
CA GLU A 244 -26.90 -22.29 -44.01
C GLU A 244 -25.73 -21.45 -43.47
N PRO A 245 -25.46 -20.25 -44.01
CA PRO A 245 -24.45 -19.37 -43.47
C PRO A 245 -24.88 -18.83 -42.09
N VAL A 246 -24.13 -19.20 -41.04
CA VAL A 246 -24.40 -18.79 -39.64
C VAL A 246 -24.09 -17.30 -39.39
N TYR A 247 -23.33 -16.66 -40.29
CA TYR A 247 -23.07 -15.22 -40.25
C TYR A 247 -23.16 -14.60 -41.65
N LYS A 248 -23.84 -13.46 -41.76
CA LYS A 248 -23.73 -12.55 -42.91
C LYS A 248 -22.56 -11.60 -42.63
N LEU A 249 -21.58 -11.57 -43.53
CA LEU A 249 -20.55 -10.53 -43.58
C LEU A 249 -21.19 -9.17 -43.89
#